data_AF-A0A1Q4FP90-F1
#
_entry.id   AF-A0A1Q4FP90-F1
#
_cell.length_a   1.000
_cell.length_b   1.000
_cell.length_c   1.000
_cell.angle_alpha   90.00
_cell.angle_beta   90.00
_cell.angle_gamma   90.00
#
_symmetry.space_group_name_H-M   'P 1'
#
loop_
_entity.id
_entity.type
_entity.pdbx_description
1 polymer ?
#
loop_
_entity_poly.entity_id
_entity_poly.type
_entity_poly.pdbx_seq_one_letter_code
_entity_poly.pdbx_strand_id
1 'polypeptide(L)'
;MSLRACPAAAALLALSVASAATAQSVAYAPAYDQVYRVDLNTRRATLVGQTGSFAGRPVVLKGMAYAPNGVLYASSDNTKSLFRLDFLGSSPTVVGSLGLAGQGDPARLDAMDLSYAVTCDGSAWLASGVTRKLWKVDPTTGMTTYVGPTGSRVTGLAARGRELFGAGDYENPSLFRIDTSTGAATAIGSFNVASSKISSVWPAFDSSGQLWAAVSYIPPPPPAANAFPPDWSDLARLDPNTGAMTLLGAITGPEDLRSVPLFGFAIAPPTTCPNNGNGGGTATAQPIPAASPSGYALLAGLLAFVAGLGLRRRAR
;
A
#
# COMPACT_ATOMS: atom_id res chain seq x y z
N MET A 1 -65.71 16.11 5.31
CA MET A 1 -64.75 16.02 4.20
C MET A 1 -63.39 15.65 4.76
N SER A 2 -62.92 14.43 4.45
CA SER A 2 -61.69 13.85 4.97
C SER A 2 -60.48 14.28 4.13
N LEU A 3 -59.47 14.88 4.77
CA LEU A 3 -58.13 15.01 4.19
C LEU A 3 -57.20 14.08 4.97
N ARG A 4 -57.08 12.84 4.49
CA ARG A 4 -56.02 11.92 4.88
C ARG A 4 -54.76 12.34 4.13
N ALA A 5 -53.86 13.05 4.79
CA ALA A 5 -52.51 13.29 4.27
C ALA A 5 -51.67 12.02 4.48
N CYS A 6 -51.23 11.42 3.38
CA CYS A 6 -50.50 10.17 3.30
C CYS A 6 -49.05 10.35 3.81
N PRO A 7 -48.58 9.67 4.87
CA PRO A 7 -47.17 9.71 5.28
C PRO A 7 -46.28 8.81 4.40
N ALA A 8 -46.78 8.31 3.26
CA ALA A 8 -46.08 7.34 2.42
C ALA A 8 -45.03 7.98 1.47
N ALA A 9 -44.97 9.31 1.36
CA ALA A 9 -44.07 9.98 0.41
C ALA A 9 -42.65 10.24 0.95
N ALA A 10 -42.41 10.11 2.26
CA ALA A 10 -41.07 10.31 2.83
C ALA A 10 -40.22 9.01 2.90
N ALA A 11 -40.83 7.85 2.67
CA ALA A 11 -40.14 6.55 2.73
C ALA A 11 -39.51 6.12 1.38
N LEU A 12 -39.80 6.84 0.29
CA LEU A 12 -39.36 6.47 -1.07
C LEU A 12 -38.07 7.16 -1.54
N LEU A 13 -37.43 8.00 -0.72
CA LEU A 13 -36.12 8.59 -1.03
C LEU A 13 -34.93 7.93 -0.30
N ALA A 14 -35.12 6.79 0.35
CA ALA A 14 -34.10 6.14 1.17
C ALA A 14 -33.51 4.84 0.58
N LEU A 15 -33.81 4.48 -0.67
CA LEU A 15 -33.45 3.18 -1.26
C LEU A 15 -32.81 3.30 -2.65
N SER A 16 -31.73 4.07 -2.74
CA SER A 16 -30.72 3.85 -3.78
C SER A 16 -29.39 4.54 -3.40
N VAL A 17 -28.88 4.26 -2.19
CA VAL A 17 -27.44 4.39 -2.01
C VAL A 17 -26.87 3.10 -2.58
N ALA A 18 -26.69 3.07 -3.91
CA ALA A 18 -25.73 2.17 -4.48
C ALA A 18 -24.45 2.40 -3.68
N SER A 19 -23.91 1.34 -3.07
CA SER A 19 -22.56 1.39 -2.51
C SER A 19 -21.64 1.72 -3.68
N ALA A 20 -21.40 3.01 -3.91
CA ALA A 20 -20.24 3.46 -4.63
C ALA A 20 -19.09 2.85 -3.83
N ALA A 21 -18.46 1.81 -4.40
CA ALA A 21 -17.22 1.30 -3.87
C ALA A 21 -16.30 2.52 -3.76
N THR A 22 -16.15 3.05 -2.56
CA THR A 22 -15.30 4.20 -2.34
C THR A 22 -13.90 3.72 -2.67
N ALA A 23 -13.32 4.23 -3.77
CA ALA A 23 -11.93 3.98 -4.10
C ALA A 23 -11.11 4.19 -2.82
N GLN A 24 -10.26 3.22 -2.47
CA GLN A 24 -9.38 3.39 -1.32
C GLN A 24 -8.62 4.68 -1.50
N SER A 25 -8.77 5.58 -0.54
CA SER A 25 -8.20 6.92 -0.60
C SER A 25 -6.87 7.01 0.12
N VAL A 26 -6.31 5.88 0.57
CA VAL A 26 -5.21 5.85 1.53
C VAL A 26 -4.16 4.82 1.13
N ALA A 27 -2.90 5.24 1.17
CA ALA A 27 -1.75 4.36 1.16
C ALA A 27 -0.95 4.49 2.46
N TYR A 28 -0.19 3.45 2.79
CA TYR A 28 0.88 3.48 3.78
C TYR A 28 2.23 3.41 3.08
N ALA A 29 3.14 4.27 3.49
CA ALA A 29 4.45 4.41 2.86
C ALA A 29 5.50 4.72 3.94
N PRO A 30 6.60 3.97 4.02
CA PRO A 30 7.66 4.30 4.96
C PRO A 30 8.63 5.32 4.35
N ALA A 31 9.23 6.13 5.22
CA ALA A 31 10.36 7.00 4.92
C ALA A 31 11.34 6.90 6.09
N TYR A 32 12.54 6.41 5.82
CA TYR A 32 13.56 6.10 6.83
C TYR A 32 12.99 5.26 8.00
N ASP A 33 12.88 5.81 9.20
CA ASP A 33 12.39 5.17 10.42
C ASP A 33 10.95 5.58 10.78
N GLN A 34 10.21 6.12 9.82
CA GLN A 34 8.83 6.57 9.98
C GLN A 34 7.90 5.88 8.99
N VAL A 35 6.62 5.77 9.35
CA VAL A 35 5.55 5.36 8.46
C VAL A 35 4.56 6.51 8.31
N TYR A 36 4.14 6.75 7.07
CA TYR A 36 3.20 7.79 6.71
C TYR A 36 1.92 7.19 6.14
N ARG A 37 0.80 7.84 6.45
CA ARG A 37 -0.48 7.64 5.79
C ARG A 37 -0.61 8.70 4.69
N VAL A 38 -0.68 8.28 3.43
CA VAL A 38 -0.80 9.17 2.26
C VAL A 38 -2.24 9.15 1.77
N ASP A 39 -2.88 10.31 1.72
CA ASP A 39 -4.20 10.47 1.10
C ASP A 39 -4.03 10.62 -0.42
N LEU A 40 -4.59 9.67 -1.19
CA LEU A 40 -4.42 9.58 -2.65
C LEU A 40 -5.17 10.68 -3.41
N ASN A 41 -6.19 11.29 -2.80
CA ASN A 41 -6.97 12.37 -3.44
C ASN A 41 -6.27 13.72 -3.28
N THR A 42 -5.71 13.96 -2.10
CA THR A 42 -5.10 15.25 -1.73
C THR A 42 -3.58 15.25 -1.87
N ARG A 43 -2.95 14.08 -2.00
CA ARG A 43 -1.49 13.86 -1.96
C ARG A 43 -0.85 14.35 -0.67
N ARG A 44 -1.61 14.34 0.44
CA ARG A 44 -1.11 14.75 1.76
C ARG A 44 -0.75 13.53 2.59
N ALA A 45 0.47 13.52 3.10
CA ALA A 45 0.99 12.54 4.02
C ALA A 45 0.88 13.04 5.47
N THR A 46 0.46 12.16 6.37
CA THR A 46 0.45 12.39 7.82
C THR A 46 1.24 11.28 8.50
N LEU A 47 2.08 11.64 9.47
CA LEU A 47 2.84 10.67 10.26
C LEU A 47 1.90 9.71 10.98
N VAL A 48 2.17 8.42 10.87
CA VAL A 48 1.50 7.34 11.60
C VAL A 48 2.25 7.01 12.88
N GLY A 49 3.58 6.92 12.77
CA GLY A 49 4.44 6.53 13.87
C GLY A 49 5.85 6.19 13.39
N GLN A 50 6.72 5.91 14.36
CA GLN A 50 8.09 5.47 14.12
C GLN A 50 8.18 3.94 14.10
N THR A 51 9.17 3.43 13.38
CA THR A 51 9.46 1.99 13.25
C THR A 51 10.32 1.46 14.41
N GLY A 52 10.87 2.35 15.23
CA GLY A 52 11.70 1.99 16.38
C GLY A 52 13.05 1.38 15.97
N SER A 53 13.57 0.49 16.81
CA SER A 53 14.86 -0.16 16.60
C SER A 53 14.78 -1.67 16.74
N PHE A 54 15.67 -2.36 16.02
CA PHE A 54 15.85 -3.80 16.10
C PHE A 54 17.35 -4.12 16.05
N ALA A 55 17.81 -4.99 16.95
CA ALA A 55 19.23 -5.34 17.09
C ALA A 55 20.16 -4.10 17.20
N GLY A 56 19.72 -3.07 17.94
CA GLY A 56 20.48 -1.84 18.17
C GLY A 56 20.56 -0.89 16.97
N ARG A 57 19.79 -1.13 15.89
CA ARG A 57 19.76 -0.29 14.69
C ARG A 57 18.34 0.23 14.44
N PRO A 58 18.14 1.46 13.92
CA PRO A 58 16.83 1.92 13.49
C PRO A 58 16.23 0.96 12.44
N VAL A 59 14.91 0.73 12.45
CA VAL A 59 14.28 -0.13 11.45
C VAL A 59 13.95 0.70 10.20
N VAL A 60 14.64 0.46 9.08
CA VAL A 60 14.41 1.20 7.83
C VAL A 60 13.64 0.33 6.83
N LEU A 61 12.34 0.58 6.71
CA LEU A 61 11.45 -0.18 5.82
C LEU A 61 11.58 0.30 4.36
N LYS A 62 11.50 -0.63 3.40
CA LYS A 62 11.66 -0.36 1.95
C LYS A 62 10.61 -1.00 1.04
N GLY A 63 10.16 -2.22 1.33
CA GLY A 63 9.03 -2.84 0.62
C GLY A 63 7.87 -3.01 1.59
N MET A 64 6.63 -2.83 1.14
CA MET A 64 5.46 -3.02 2.00
C MET A 64 4.28 -3.52 1.18
N ALA A 65 3.55 -4.52 1.70
CA ALA A 65 2.34 -5.01 1.06
C ALA A 65 1.39 -5.65 2.07
N TYR A 66 0.10 -5.58 1.76
CA TYR A 66 -0.93 -6.35 2.45
C TYR A 66 -0.93 -7.79 1.97
N ALA A 67 -1.01 -8.73 2.91
CA ALA A 67 -1.39 -10.11 2.63
C ALA A 67 -2.92 -10.23 2.43
N PRO A 68 -3.43 -11.33 1.83
CA PRO A 68 -4.87 -11.53 1.62
C PRO A 68 -5.72 -11.47 2.89
N ASN A 69 -5.13 -11.80 4.04
CA ASN A 69 -5.79 -11.71 5.35
C ASN A 69 -5.81 -10.30 5.95
N GLY A 70 -5.33 -9.28 5.22
CA GLY A 70 -5.29 -7.88 5.67
C GLY A 70 -4.11 -7.52 6.55
N VAL A 71 -3.19 -8.46 6.84
CA VAL A 71 -1.96 -8.16 7.58
C VAL A 71 -1.00 -7.39 6.68
N LEU A 72 -0.43 -6.31 7.22
CA LEU A 72 0.58 -5.50 6.53
C LEU A 72 1.98 -6.00 6.89
N TYR A 73 2.77 -6.35 5.89
CA TYR A 73 4.16 -6.74 6.04
C TYR A 73 5.07 -5.74 5.36
N ALA A 74 6.29 -5.61 5.88
CA ALA A 74 7.33 -4.81 5.25
C ALA A 74 8.71 -5.44 5.37
N SER A 75 9.53 -5.29 4.33
CA SER A 75 10.94 -5.63 4.36
C SER A 75 11.76 -4.45 4.88
N SER A 76 12.81 -4.76 5.63
CA SER A 76 13.83 -3.80 6.04
C SER A 76 15.12 -4.06 5.29
N ASP A 77 15.66 -3.03 4.63
CA ASP A 77 16.92 -3.17 3.92
C ASP A 77 18.09 -3.20 4.90
N ASN A 78 18.13 -2.31 5.89
CA ASN A 78 19.32 -2.21 6.75
C ASN A 78 19.45 -3.38 7.74
N THR A 79 18.34 -3.96 8.22
CA THR A 79 18.38 -5.13 9.12
C THR A 79 18.20 -6.47 8.41
N LYS A 80 17.87 -6.46 7.11
CA LYS A 80 17.58 -7.66 6.31
C LYS A 80 16.54 -8.56 6.99
N SER A 81 15.46 -7.96 7.48
CA SER A 81 14.40 -8.66 8.22
C SER A 81 13.03 -8.36 7.64
N LEU A 82 12.10 -9.30 7.82
CA LEU A 82 10.68 -9.12 7.56
C LEU A 82 10.00 -8.65 8.85
N PHE A 83 9.13 -7.64 8.72
CA PHE A 83 8.34 -7.08 9.80
C PHE A 83 6.85 -7.20 9.49
N ARG A 84 6.06 -7.38 10.54
CA ARG A 84 4.60 -7.28 10.55
C ARG A 84 4.21 -5.98 11.24
N LEU A 85 3.30 -5.23 10.63
CA LEU A 85 2.83 -3.95 11.14
C LEU A 85 1.43 -4.12 11.74
N ASP A 86 1.32 -3.89 13.05
CA ASP A 86 0.09 -4.02 13.85
C ASP A 86 -0.65 -2.70 14.03
N PHE A 87 -0.78 -1.93 12.95
CA PHE A 87 -1.48 -0.62 12.88
C PHE A 87 -1.21 0.39 14.03
N LEU A 88 -1.83 1.57 13.87
CA LEU A 88 -1.27 2.89 14.13
C LEU A 88 -0.73 3.13 15.55
N GLY A 89 0.60 3.20 15.68
CA GLY A 89 1.30 3.69 16.89
C GLY A 89 2.18 2.67 17.60
N SER A 90 2.06 1.38 17.24
CA SER A 90 2.94 0.34 17.75
C SER A 90 4.18 0.15 16.86
N SER A 91 5.32 -0.17 17.48
CA SER A 91 6.51 -0.57 16.74
C SER A 91 6.23 -1.85 15.94
N PRO A 92 6.74 -1.99 14.70
CA PRO A 92 6.61 -3.22 13.93
C PRO A 92 7.13 -4.45 14.68
N THR A 93 6.40 -5.55 14.58
CA THR A 93 6.81 -6.85 15.12
C THR A 93 7.73 -7.54 14.14
N VAL A 94 8.88 -8.03 14.61
CA VAL A 94 9.80 -8.80 13.76
C VAL A 94 9.18 -10.16 13.45
N VAL A 95 9.12 -10.53 12.17
CA VAL A 95 8.77 -11.90 11.74
C VAL A 95 10.01 -12.78 11.75
N GLY A 96 11.09 -12.30 11.15
CA GLY A 96 12.37 -13.01 11.14
C GLY A 96 13.37 -12.47 10.13
N SER A 97 14.52 -13.13 10.05
CA SER A 97 15.59 -12.78 9.11
C SER A 97 15.22 -13.17 7.68
N LEU A 98 15.53 -12.30 6.72
CA LEU A 98 15.42 -12.59 5.29
C LEU A 98 16.54 -13.55 4.82
N GLY A 99 17.60 -13.75 5.61
CA GLY A 99 18.74 -14.59 5.20
C GLY A 99 19.63 -13.97 4.13
N LEU A 100 19.62 -12.64 4.01
CA LEU A 100 20.27 -11.90 2.92
C LEU A 100 21.51 -11.09 3.34
N ALA A 101 21.96 -11.19 4.59
CA ALA A 101 23.12 -10.47 5.07
C ALA A 101 24.38 -10.82 4.24
N GLY A 102 25.11 -9.80 3.81
CA GLY A 102 26.33 -9.92 3.01
C GLY A 102 26.09 -10.19 1.52
N GLN A 103 24.85 -10.15 1.03
CA GLN A 103 24.52 -10.36 -0.38
C GLN A 103 24.29 -9.06 -1.18
N GLY A 104 24.28 -7.91 -0.52
CA GLY A 104 24.10 -6.59 -1.13
C GLY A 104 25.40 -5.97 -1.63
N ASP A 105 25.37 -4.65 -1.87
CA ASP A 105 26.53 -3.89 -2.34
C ASP A 105 27.51 -3.62 -1.18
N PRO A 106 28.73 -4.20 -1.17
CA PRO A 106 29.69 -4.00 -0.09
C PRO A 106 30.21 -2.56 -0.01
N ALA A 107 30.18 -1.80 -1.13
CA ALA A 107 30.55 -0.39 -1.14
C ALA A 107 29.46 0.52 -0.57
N ARG A 108 28.24 -0.02 -0.33
CA ARG A 108 27.08 0.72 0.16
C ARG A 108 26.47 0.06 1.39
N LEU A 109 27.30 -0.39 2.32
CA LEU A 109 26.87 -0.95 3.61
C LEU A 109 25.90 -2.13 3.43
N ASP A 110 26.18 -3.01 2.47
CA ASP A 110 25.36 -4.18 2.15
C ASP A 110 23.95 -3.79 1.67
N ALA A 111 23.76 -2.61 1.07
CA ALA A 111 22.46 -2.16 0.56
C ALA A 111 21.92 -3.10 -0.53
N MET A 112 20.62 -3.36 -0.51
CA MET A 112 19.96 -4.20 -1.51
C MET A 112 18.82 -3.50 -2.24
N ASP A 113 18.25 -2.43 -1.69
CA ASP A 113 17.07 -1.75 -2.24
C ASP A 113 15.91 -2.75 -2.46
N LEU A 114 15.44 -3.29 -1.34
CA LEU A 114 14.44 -4.37 -1.31
C LEU A 114 13.02 -3.86 -1.54
N SER A 115 12.28 -4.57 -2.37
CA SER A 115 10.84 -4.40 -2.55
C SER A 115 10.08 -5.68 -2.17
N TYR A 116 8.81 -5.56 -1.81
CA TYR A 116 8.01 -6.67 -1.28
C TYR A 116 6.57 -6.61 -1.83
N ALA A 117 6.02 -7.76 -2.20
CA ALA A 117 4.63 -7.89 -2.62
C ALA A 117 4.06 -9.26 -2.22
N VAL A 118 2.73 -9.34 -2.05
CA VAL A 118 2.03 -10.59 -1.75
C VAL A 118 0.93 -10.80 -2.78
N THR A 119 0.91 -11.96 -3.43
CA THR A 119 -0.14 -12.36 -4.37
C THR A 119 -1.38 -12.88 -3.63
N CYS A 120 -2.51 -12.97 -4.34
CA CYS A 120 -3.80 -13.33 -3.76
C CYS A 120 -3.86 -14.73 -3.13
N ASP A 121 -2.94 -15.62 -3.50
CA ASP A 121 -2.77 -16.97 -2.96
C ASP A 121 -1.90 -17.00 -1.70
N GLY A 122 -1.43 -15.84 -1.22
CA GLY A 122 -0.56 -15.71 -0.06
C GLY A 122 0.92 -15.89 -0.36
N SER A 123 1.33 -16.12 -1.62
CA SER A 123 2.74 -16.18 -1.96
C SER A 123 3.37 -14.79 -1.80
N ALA A 124 4.42 -14.70 -0.98
CA ALA A 124 5.17 -13.48 -0.74
C ALA A 124 6.46 -13.44 -1.57
N TRP A 125 6.75 -12.28 -2.14
CA TRP A 125 7.83 -12.07 -3.10
C TRP A 125 8.69 -10.89 -2.68
N LEU A 126 10.00 -11.02 -2.89
CA LEU A 126 10.99 -9.99 -2.62
C LEU A 126 11.85 -9.80 -3.86
N ALA A 127 12.11 -8.56 -4.26
CA ALA A 127 13.08 -8.24 -5.29
C ALA A 127 14.10 -7.23 -4.79
N SER A 128 15.25 -7.17 -5.47
CA SER A 128 16.33 -6.22 -5.18
C SER A 128 16.70 -5.46 -6.45
N GLY A 129 16.67 -4.13 -6.37
CA GLY A 129 17.18 -3.26 -7.43
C GLY A 129 18.69 -3.40 -7.62
N VAL A 130 19.42 -3.62 -6.51
CA VAL A 130 20.89 -3.73 -6.51
C VAL A 130 21.37 -5.07 -7.07
N THR A 131 20.90 -6.19 -6.52
CA THR A 131 21.39 -7.51 -6.92
C THR A 131 20.66 -8.07 -8.13
N ARG A 132 19.55 -7.44 -8.54
CA ARG A 132 18.69 -7.86 -9.67
C ARG A 132 18.19 -9.29 -9.52
N LYS A 133 17.77 -9.67 -8.32
CA LYS A 133 17.28 -11.03 -7.99
C LYS A 133 15.84 -10.98 -7.49
N LEU A 134 15.14 -12.11 -7.69
CA LEU A 134 13.84 -12.40 -7.08
C LEU A 134 13.98 -13.55 -6.08
N TRP A 135 13.27 -13.42 -4.96
CA TRP A 135 13.11 -14.47 -3.96
C TRP A 135 11.64 -14.67 -3.63
N LYS A 136 11.31 -15.91 -3.27
CA LYS A 136 10.09 -16.22 -2.52
C LYS A 136 10.38 -16.07 -1.03
N VAL A 137 9.45 -15.48 -0.29
CA VAL A 137 9.57 -15.26 1.16
C VAL A 137 8.60 -16.20 1.88
N ASP A 138 9.06 -16.85 2.93
CA ASP A 138 8.17 -17.50 3.90
C ASP A 138 7.63 -16.42 4.87
N PRO A 139 6.34 -16.07 4.84
CA PRO A 139 5.77 -15.03 5.70
C PRO A 139 5.69 -15.44 7.18
N THR A 140 5.96 -16.71 7.52
CA THR A 140 5.97 -17.21 8.89
C THR A 140 7.34 -17.02 9.54
N THR A 141 8.41 -17.27 8.78
CA THR A 141 9.79 -17.25 9.29
C THR A 141 10.60 -16.04 8.81
N GLY A 142 10.13 -15.35 7.77
CA GLY A 142 10.87 -14.31 7.05
C GLY A 142 11.91 -14.86 6.07
N MET A 143 12.22 -16.16 6.08
CA MET A 143 13.33 -16.71 5.29
C MET A 143 13.05 -16.60 3.78
N THR A 144 14.09 -16.28 3.01
CA THR A 144 14.01 -16.19 1.55
C THR A 144 14.50 -17.47 0.87
N THR A 145 13.87 -17.83 -0.24
CA THR A 145 14.34 -18.85 -1.19
C THR A 145 14.58 -18.17 -2.53
N TYR A 146 15.80 -18.29 -3.06
CA TYR A 146 16.15 -17.70 -4.35
C TYR A 146 15.35 -18.34 -5.49
N VAL A 147 14.79 -17.49 -6.36
CA VAL A 147 14.00 -17.93 -7.52
C VAL A 147 14.82 -17.80 -8.79
N GLY A 148 15.39 -16.62 -9.02
CA GLY A 148 16.19 -16.37 -10.21
C GLY A 148 16.50 -14.89 -10.43
N PRO A 149 17.25 -14.58 -11.50
CA PRO A 149 17.61 -13.21 -11.83
C PRO A 149 16.41 -12.49 -12.47
N THR A 150 16.18 -11.26 -12.04
CA THR A 150 15.23 -10.35 -12.71
C THR A 150 15.77 -9.80 -14.01
N GLY A 151 17.10 -9.71 -14.15
CA GLY A 151 17.74 -9.12 -15.34
C GLY A 151 17.55 -7.60 -15.47
N SER A 152 16.84 -6.96 -14.54
CA SER A 152 16.58 -5.51 -14.51
C SER A 152 16.62 -4.99 -13.07
N ARG A 153 16.80 -3.68 -12.89
CA ARG A 153 16.74 -3.06 -11.56
C ARG A 153 15.29 -2.90 -11.15
N VAL A 154 14.75 -3.87 -10.41
CA VAL A 154 13.38 -3.81 -9.89
C VAL A 154 13.40 -3.17 -8.52
N THR A 155 13.06 -1.88 -8.45
CA THR A 155 13.07 -1.10 -7.20
C THR A 155 11.77 -1.21 -6.42
N GLY A 156 10.64 -1.50 -7.09
CA GLY A 156 9.35 -1.73 -6.45
C GLY A 156 8.62 -2.94 -7.03
N LEU A 157 7.76 -3.55 -6.21
CA LEU A 157 6.93 -4.70 -6.58
C LEU A 157 5.46 -4.41 -6.24
N ALA A 158 4.55 -4.88 -7.09
CA ALA A 158 3.11 -4.89 -6.85
C ALA A 158 2.50 -6.20 -7.35
N ALA A 159 1.42 -6.64 -6.72
CA ALA A 159 0.71 -7.84 -7.13
C ALA A 159 -0.76 -7.53 -7.48
N ARG A 160 -1.27 -8.19 -8.51
CA ARG A 160 -2.69 -8.21 -8.86
C ARG A 160 -3.13 -9.63 -9.15
N GLY A 161 -3.98 -10.18 -8.31
CA GLY A 161 -4.25 -11.61 -8.33
C GLY A 161 -2.95 -12.42 -8.13
N ARG A 162 -2.62 -13.29 -9.09
CA ARG A 162 -1.37 -14.07 -9.11
C ARG A 162 -0.25 -13.42 -9.94
N GLU A 163 -0.53 -12.30 -10.59
CA GLU A 163 0.46 -11.59 -11.41
C GLU A 163 1.34 -10.72 -10.52
N LEU A 164 2.65 -10.74 -10.80
CA LEU A 164 3.63 -9.89 -10.16
C LEU A 164 4.15 -8.85 -11.16
N PHE A 165 4.13 -7.58 -10.74
CA PHE A 165 4.61 -6.43 -11.48
C PHE A 165 5.83 -5.86 -10.76
N GLY A 166 6.81 -5.42 -11.53
CA GLY A 166 8.00 -4.72 -11.04
C GLY A 166 8.11 -3.33 -11.65
N ALA A 167 8.67 -2.37 -10.91
CA ALA A 167 8.93 -1.03 -11.41
C ALA A 167 10.43 -0.72 -11.37
N GLY A 168 10.95 -0.19 -12.47
CA GLY A 168 12.36 0.20 -12.59
C GLY A 168 12.67 1.61 -12.11
N ASP A 169 13.95 1.94 -12.12
CA ASP A 169 14.50 3.26 -11.79
C ASP A 169 15.01 4.00 -13.05
N TYR A 170 15.79 5.05 -12.86
CA TYR A 170 16.39 5.84 -13.93
C TYR A 170 17.24 5.03 -14.94
N GLU A 171 17.80 3.88 -14.57
CA GLU A 171 18.56 3.06 -15.53
C GLU A 171 17.64 2.32 -16.51
N ASN A 172 16.45 1.94 -16.06
CA ASN A 172 15.45 1.28 -16.88
C ASN A 172 14.03 1.69 -16.43
N PRO A 173 13.56 2.88 -16.83
CA PRO A 173 12.32 3.48 -16.33
C PRO A 173 11.10 2.84 -16.98
N SER A 174 10.84 1.60 -16.61
CA SER A 174 9.81 0.76 -17.21
C SER A 174 9.00 0.02 -16.15
N LEU A 175 7.76 -0.31 -16.51
CA LEU A 175 6.98 -1.31 -15.80
C LEU A 175 7.32 -2.68 -16.37
N PHE A 176 7.42 -3.68 -15.49
CA PHE A 176 7.75 -5.06 -15.83
C PHE A 176 6.67 -6.01 -15.36
N ARG A 177 6.49 -7.10 -16.10
CA ARG A 177 5.89 -8.34 -15.63
C ARG A 177 7.01 -9.25 -15.13
N ILE A 178 6.85 -9.81 -13.94
CA ILE A 178 7.84 -10.71 -13.34
C ILE A 178 7.35 -12.15 -13.42
N ASP A 179 8.16 -13.03 -13.99
CA ASP A 179 7.93 -14.47 -13.97
C ASP A 179 8.33 -15.03 -12.60
N THR A 180 7.35 -15.54 -11.85
CA THR A 180 7.56 -16.06 -10.49
C THR A 180 8.20 -17.44 -10.43
N SER A 181 8.36 -18.11 -11.57
CA SER A 181 9.04 -19.41 -11.68
C SER A 181 10.53 -19.27 -12.03
N THR A 182 10.88 -18.25 -12.82
CA THR A 182 12.26 -18.02 -13.28
C THR A 182 12.91 -16.76 -12.69
N GLY A 183 12.12 -15.86 -12.11
CA GLY A 183 12.56 -14.56 -11.64
C GLY A 183 12.62 -13.48 -12.72
N ALA A 184 12.55 -13.83 -14.01
CA ALA A 184 12.84 -12.92 -15.11
C ALA A 184 11.83 -11.76 -15.21
N ALA A 185 12.34 -10.54 -15.40
CA ALA A 185 11.53 -9.37 -15.66
C ALA A 185 11.38 -9.15 -17.18
N THR A 186 10.13 -9.09 -17.65
CA THR A 186 9.79 -8.73 -19.04
C THR A 186 9.17 -7.35 -19.06
N ALA A 187 9.72 -6.42 -19.85
CA ALA A 187 9.18 -5.07 -19.94
C ALA A 187 7.75 -5.09 -20.52
N ILE A 188 6.84 -4.39 -19.86
CA ILE A 188 5.49 -4.07 -20.36
C ILE A 188 5.59 -2.80 -21.22
N GLY A 189 6.30 -1.79 -20.71
CA GLY A 189 6.60 -0.57 -21.45
C GLY A 189 7.24 0.50 -20.58
N SER A 190 7.72 1.57 -21.21
CA SER A 190 8.40 2.68 -20.55
C SER A 190 7.41 3.59 -19.81
N PHE A 191 7.88 4.25 -18.75
CA PHE A 191 7.09 5.23 -18.01
C PHE A 191 6.71 6.47 -18.84
N ASN A 192 7.36 6.73 -19.98
CA ASN A 192 7.09 7.86 -20.87
C ASN A 192 7.18 9.24 -20.18
N VAL A 193 8.04 9.35 -19.16
CA VAL A 193 8.33 10.59 -18.43
C VAL A 193 9.84 10.79 -18.34
N ALA A 194 10.29 12.04 -18.16
CA ALA A 194 11.70 12.31 -17.90
C ALA A 194 12.14 11.62 -16.59
N SER A 195 13.03 10.63 -16.70
CA SER A 195 13.32 9.68 -15.63
C SER A 195 14.69 9.84 -14.98
N SER A 196 15.52 10.79 -15.44
CA SER A 196 16.94 10.89 -15.04
C SER A 196 17.19 11.09 -13.54
N LYS A 197 16.14 11.40 -12.76
CA LYS A 197 16.19 11.55 -11.30
C LYS A 197 15.31 10.58 -10.52
N ILE A 198 14.57 9.69 -11.20
CA ILE A 198 13.72 8.69 -10.53
C ILE A 198 14.64 7.65 -9.90
N SER A 199 14.83 7.72 -8.58
CA SER A 199 15.67 6.77 -7.85
C SER A 199 14.97 5.44 -7.64
N SER A 200 13.65 5.47 -7.46
CA SER A 200 12.83 4.28 -7.25
C SER A 200 11.35 4.58 -7.49
N VAL A 201 10.60 3.54 -7.82
CA VAL A 201 9.14 3.62 -8.02
C VAL A 201 8.50 2.50 -7.21
N TRP A 202 7.55 2.85 -6.35
CA TRP A 202 6.91 1.95 -5.39
C TRP A 202 5.44 1.75 -5.77
N PRO A 203 5.12 0.75 -6.62
CA PRO A 203 3.78 0.55 -7.12
C PRO A 203 2.89 -0.20 -6.11
N ALA A 204 1.59 0.08 -6.12
CA ALA A 204 0.58 -0.72 -5.42
C ALA A 204 -0.77 -0.64 -6.15
N PHE A 205 -1.47 -1.78 -6.22
CA PHE A 205 -2.84 -1.79 -6.70
C PHE A 205 -3.80 -1.37 -5.59
N ASP A 206 -4.79 -0.56 -5.93
CA ASP A 206 -5.98 -0.42 -5.11
C ASP A 206 -7.00 -1.53 -5.41
N SER A 207 -8.05 -1.63 -4.59
CA SER A 207 -9.12 -2.61 -4.76
C SER A 207 -9.92 -2.49 -6.05
N SER A 208 -9.86 -1.35 -6.75
CA SER A 208 -10.48 -1.16 -8.07
C SER A 208 -9.60 -1.65 -9.22
N GLY A 209 -8.33 -1.98 -8.93
CA GLY A 209 -7.35 -2.43 -9.91
C GLY A 209 -6.53 -1.29 -10.54
N GLN A 210 -6.65 -0.05 -10.06
CA GLN A 210 -5.76 1.03 -10.47
C GLN A 210 -4.38 0.82 -9.83
N LEU A 211 -3.34 0.85 -10.67
CA LEU A 211 -1.95 0.84 -10.21
C LEU A 211 -1.52 2.27 -9.88
N TRP A 212 -1.28 2.52 -8.61
CA TRP A 212 -0.69 3.75 -8.12
C TRP A 212 0.79 3.54 -7.83
N ALA A 213 1.55 4.63 -7.72
CA ALA A 213 2.92 4.55 -7.24
C ALA A 213 3.35 5.80 -6.47
N ALA A 214 4.19 5.60 -5.46
CA ALA A 214 5.09 6.66 -4.98
C ALA A 214 6.36 6.64 -5.84
N VAL A 215 6.69 7.77 -6.45
CA VAL A 215 7.89 7.96 -7.29
C VAL A 215 8.88 8.76 -6.46
N SER A 216 10.07 8.22 -6.21
CA SER A 216 11.06 8.83 -5.33
C SER A 216 12.25 9.36 -6.10
N TYR A 217 12.82 10.47 -5.59
CA TYR A 217 13.89 11.21 -6.25
C TYR A 217 15.10 11.37 -5.34
N ILE A 218 16.31 11.13 -5.86
CA ILE A 218 17.57 11.38 -5.15
C ILE A 218 18.61 11.93 -6.14
N PRO A 219 19.01 13.21 -6.05
CA PRO A 219 18.41 14.28 -5.24
C PRO A 219 17.01 14.67 -5.75
N PRO A 220 16.18 15.33 -4.91
CA PRO A 220 14.84 15.76 -5.32
C PRO A 220 14.90 16.81 -6.45
N PRO A 221 13.84 16.89 -7.29
CA PRO A 221 13.74 17.96 -8.27
C PRO A 221 13.64 19.33 -7.58
N PRO A 222 14.05 20.42 -8.27
CA PRO A 222 13.80 21.76 -7.76
C PRO A 222 12.30 21.98 -7.54
N PRO A 223 11.90 22.63 -6.44
CA PRO A 223 10.50 22.83 -6.14
C PRO A 223 9.84 23.76 -7.15
N ALA A 224 8.58 23.47 -7.51
CA ALA A 224 7.77 24.39 -8.29
C ALA A 224 7.66 25.72 -7.52
N ALA A 225 8.13 26.80 -8.12
CA ALA A 225 8.24 28.14 -7.51
C ALA A 225 9.31 28.34 -6.42
N ASN A 226 10.42 27.58 -6.42
CA ASN A 226 11.54 27.75 -5.47
C ASN A 226 11.14 27.59 -3.99
N ALA A 227 10.01 26.92 -3.71
CA ALA A 227 9.55 26.66 -2.35
C ALA A 227 10.46 25.64 -1.64
N PHE A 228 11.30 26.11 -0.74
CA PHE A 228 12.18 25.26 0.06
C PHE A 228 11.45 24.71 1.30
N PRO A 229 11.77 23.50 1.78
CA PRO A 229 12.50 22.39 1.12
C PRO A 229 11.71 21.67 -0.01
N PRO A 230 12.39 21.03 -0.96
CA PRO A 230 11.75 20.27 -2.05
C PRO A 230 11.03 19.02 -1.52
N ASP A 231 9.98 18.59 -2.20
CA ASP A 231 9.35 17.29 -1.95
C ASP A 231 10.14 16.16 -2.63
N TRP A 232 10.33 15.05 -1.92
CA TRP A 232 11.20 13.95 -2.37
C TRP A 232 10.47 12.83 -3.10
N SER A 233 9.13 12.89 -3.12
CA SER A 233 8.31 11.90 -3.78
C SER A 233 7.07 12.52 -4.44
N ASP A 234 6.73 12.01 -5.61
CA ASP A 234 5.47 12.28 -6.31
C ASP A 234 4.51 11.10 -6.18
N LEU A 235 3.21 11.40 -6.27
CA LEU A 235 2.19 10.39 -6.51
C LEU A 235 1.99 10.23 -8.02
N ALA A 236 1.87 8.99 -8.47
CA ALA A 236 1.63 8.67 -9.87
C ALA A 236 0.56 7.59 -10.04
N ARG A 237 0.02 7.52 -11.25
CA ARG A 237 -0.71 6.35 -11.76
C ARG A 237 0.12 5.69 -12.86
N LEU A 238 0.07 4.36 -12.89
CA LEU A 238 0.70 3.55 -13.93
C LEU A 238 -0.39 2.81 -14.70
N ASP A 239 -0.26 2.75 -16.02
CA ASP A 239 -1.06 1.84 -16.84
C ASP A 239 -0.40 0.45 -16.84
N PRO A 240 -1.06 -0.59 -16.29
CA PRO A 240 -0.49 -1.92 -16.19
C PRO A 240 -0.37 -2.65 -17.55
N ASN A 241 -0.96 -2.13 -18.62
CA ASN A 241 -0.92 -2.73 -19.95
C ASN A 241 0.16 -2.08 -20.84
N THR A 242 0.40 -0.78 -20.67
CA THR A 242 1.36 -0.02 -21.50
C THR A 242 2.62 0.40 -20.75
N GLY A 243 2.61 0.35 -19.42
CA GLY A 243 3.68 0.85 -18.57
C GLY A 243 3.72 2.38 -18.43
N ALA A 244 2.86 3.12 -19.13
CA ALA A 244 2.88 4.58 -19.12
C ALA A 244 2.58 5.14 -17.72
N MET A 245 3.36 6.14 -17.31
CA MET A 245 3.21 6.83 -16.03
C MET A 245 2.52 8.18 -16.23
N THR A 246 1.50 8.44 -15.41
CA THR A 246 0.91 9.77 -15.24
C THR A 246 1.30 10.30 -13.87
N LEU A 247 2.21 11.28 -13.83
CA LEU A 247 2.56 11.99 -12.60
C LEU A 247 1.38 12.87 -12.17
N LEU A 248 0.94 12.69 -10.93
CA LEU A 248 -0.09 13.53 -10.32
C LEU A 248 0.53 14.68 -9.53
N GLY A 249 1.81 14.60 -9.18
CA GLY A 249 2.59 15.63 -8.47
C GLY A 249 2.92 15.26 -7.02
N ALA A 250 3.57 16.20 -6.33
CA ALA A 250 4.20 15.99 -5.04
C ALA A 250 3.29 15.38 -3.96
N ILE A 251 3.85 14.40 -3.24
CA ILE A 251 3.33 13.95 -1.96
C ILE A 251 3.88 14.89 -0.89
N THR A 252 3.02 15.76 -0.38
CA THR A 252 3.37 16.77 0.63
C THR A 252 3.12 16.24 2.03
N GLY A 253 3.84 16.73 3.03
CA GLY A 253 3.70 16.24 4.41
C GLY A 253 4.35 17.14 5.45
N PRO A 254 4.52 16.66 6.69
CA PRO A 254 5.30 17.36 7.71
C PRO A 254 6.77 17.51 7.27
N GLU A 255 7.50 18.39 7.98
CA GLU A 255 8.87 18.78 7.63
C GLU A 255 9.83 17.60 7.45
N ASP A 256 9.74 16.58 8.32
CA ASP A 256 10.56 15.37 8.24
C ASP A 256 10.49 14.69 6.85
N LEU A 257 9.30 14.61 6.26
CA LEU A 257 9.09 14.00 4.94
C LEU A 257 9.69 14.84 3.79
N ARG A 258 9.99 16.11 4.03
CA ARG A 258 10.64 16.99 3.04
C ARG A 258 12.17 16.83 3.03
N SER A 259 12.70 15.86 3.77
CA SER A 259 14.13 15.55 3.87
C SER A 259 14.50 14.11 3.46
N VAL A 260 13.50 13.24 3.25
CA VAL A 260 13.68 11.82 2.96
C VAL A 260 12.60 11.35 1.97
N PRO A 261 12.94 10.56 0.93
CA PRO A 261 11.95 10.00 0.02
C PRO A 261 11.17 8.83 0.65
N LEU A 262 9.99 8.55 0.09
CA LEU A 262 9.26 7.33 0.40
C LEU A 262 9.98 6.10 -0.19
N PHE A 263 10.00 5.01 0.57
CA PHE A 263 10.57 3.73 0.17
C PHE A 263 9.53 2.62 0.39
N GLY A 264 8.48 2.57 -0.40
CA GLY A 264 7.44 1.57 -0.29
C GLY A 264 6.05 2.18 -0.36
N PHE A 265 5.07 1.37 -0.75
CA PHE A 265 3.70 1.84 -0.95
C PHE A 265 2.73 0.66 -0.82
N ALA A 266 1.73 0.78 0.05
CA ALA A 266 0.71 -0.25 0.25
C ALA A 266 -0.68 0.38 0.37
N ILE A 267 -1.62 -0.03 -0.48
CA ILE A 267 -2.99 0.53 -0.50
C ILE A 267 -4.02 -0.50 -0.02
N ALA A 268 -3.96 -1.71 -0.56
CA ALA A 268 -4.99 -2.72 -0.39
C ALA A 268 -4.40 -4.13 -0.31
N PRO A 269 -5.12 -5.08 0.32
CA PRO A 269 -4.95 -6.50 0.07
C PRO A 269 -5.05 -6.81 -1.44
N PRO A 270 -4.31 -7.80 -1.94
CA PRO A 270 -4.40 -8.22 -3.33
C PRO A 270 -5.83 -8.66 -3.65
N THR A 271 -6.29 -8.34 -4.87
CA THR A 271 -7.60 -8.80 -5.37
C THR A 271 -7.68 -10.33 -5.28
N THR A 272 -8.80 -10.85 -4.78
CA THR A 272 -9.01 -12.30 -4.58
C THR A 272 -8.69 -13.09 -5.84
N CYS A 273 -8.04 -14.25 -5.69
CA CYS A 273 -7.82 -15.13 -6.82
C CYS A 273 -9.17 -15.57 -7.41
N PRO A 274 -9.32 -15.66 -8.75
CA PRO A 274 -10.42 -16.40 -9.33
C PRO A 274 -10.42 -17.82 -8.73
N ASN A 275 -11.55 -18.24 -8.18
CA ASN A 275 -11.70 -19.61 -7.70
C ASN A 275 -11.59 -20.54 -8.91
N ASN A 276 -10.43 -21.14 -9.12
CA ASN A 276 -10.25 -22.21 -10.09
C ASN A 276 -10.92 -23.48 -9.53
N GLY A 277 -12.26 -23.52 -9.51
CA GLY A 277 -13.09 -24.72 -9.35
C GLY A 277 -13.00 -25.54 -8.05
N ASN A 278 -12.01 -25.33 -7.17
CA ASN A 278 -11.87 -26.13 -5.95
C ASN A 278 -12.04 -25.26 -4.70
N GLY A 279 -13.13 -25.54 -3.97
CA GLY A 279 -13.60 -24.77 -2.82
C GLY A 279 -12.56 -24.61 -1.72
N GLY A 280 -12.12 -23.37 -1.53
CA GLY A 280 -11.50 -22.88 -0.30
C GLY A 280 -12.30 -21.66 0.13
N GLY A 281 -12.86 -21.72 1.34
CA GLY A 281 -13.94 -20.87 1.82
C GLY A 281 -13.79 -19.38 1.49
N THR A 282 -14.89 -18.81 0.98
CA THR A 282 -15.14 -17.38 1.01
C THR A 282 -14.94 -16.89 2.44
N ALA A 283 -13.84 -16.21 2.72
CA ALA A 283 -13.86 -15.19 3.76
C ALA A 283 -14.76 -14.08 3.20
N THR A 284 -16.07 -14.25 3.39
CA THR A 284 -17.01 -13.15 3.28
C THR A 284 -16.42 -12.05 4.16
N ALA A 285 -16.06 -10.91 3.57
CA ALA A 285 -15.81 -9.70 4.33
C ALA A 285 -16.95 -9.60 5.34
N GLN A 286 -16.67 -9.74 6.64
CA GLN A 286 -17.72 -9.57 7.63
C GLN A 286 -18.24 -8.15 7.41
N PRO A 287 -19.50 -7.97 6.98
CA PRO A 287 -20.05 -6.64 6.90
C PRO A 287 -19.93 -6.08 8.31
N ILE A 288 -19.26 -4.93 8.44
CA ILE A 288 -19.33 -4.17 9.68
C ILE A 288 -20.83 -4.07 10.01
N PRO A 289 -21.31 -4.51 11.18
CA PRO A 289 -22.74 -4.73 11.43
C PRO A 289 -23.64 -3.49 11.36
N ALA A 290 -23.14 -2.35 10.88
CA ALA A 290 -23.90 -1.13 10.65
C ALA A 290 -25.13 -1.34 9.74
N ALA A 291 -25.11 -2.33 8.84
CA ALA A 291 -26.24 -2.65 7.95
C ALA A 291 -26.98 -3.96 8.31
N SER A 292 -26.74 -4.53 9.50
CA SER A 292 -27.48 -5.72 9.97
C SER A 292 -28.85 -5.33 10.55
N PRO A 293 -29.89 -6.18 10.46
CA PRO A 293 -31.17 -5.94 11.14
C PRO A 293 -31.01 -5.63 12.64
N SER A 294 -30.07 -6.33 13.28
CA SER A 294 -29.68 -6.13 14.68
C SER A 294 -29.02 -4.76 14.92
N GLY A 295 -28.19 -4.31 13.99
CA GLY A 295 -27.54 -2.99 14.02
C GLY A 295 -28.56 -1.85 13.85
N TYR A 296 -29.55 -2.02 12.97
CA TYR A 296 -30.65 -1.07 12.82
C TYR A 296 -31.54 -1.00 14.06
N ALA A 297 -31.82 -2.14 14.70
CA ALA A 297 -32.57 -2.16 15.96
C ALA A 297 -31.82 -1.44 17.09
N LEU A 298 -30.50 -1.63 17.17
CA LEU A 298 -29.65 -0.98 18.17
C LEU A 298 -29.56 0.54 17.94
N LEU A 299 -29.39 0.98 16.69
CA LEU A 299 -29.39 2.39 16.30
C LEU A 299 -30.76 3.05 16.58
N ALA A 300 -31.86 2.38 16.24
CA ALA A 300 -33.21 2.86 16.52
C ALA A 300 -33.46 2.99 18.03
N GLY A 301 -32.98 2.04 18.83
CA GLY A 301 -33.03 2.09 20.29
C GLY A 301 -32.25 3.27 20.87
N LEU A 302 -31.03 3.52 20.39
CA LEU A 302 -30.20 4.66 20.80
C LEU A 302 -30.85 6.00 20.46
N LEU A 303 -31.42 6.13 19.26
CA LEU A 303 -32.13 7.36 18.85
C LEU A 303 -33.38 7.61 19.70
N ALA A 304 -34.16 6.57 20.00
CA ALA A 304 -35.32 6.67 20.87
C ALA A 304 -34.93 7.05 22.31
N PHE A 305 -33.82 6.52 22.82
CA PHE A 305 -33.30 6.85 24.15
C PHE A 305 -32.85 8.32 24.25
N VAL A 306 -32.13 8.82 23.25
CA VAL A 306 -31.71 10.23 23.18
C VAL A 306 -32.92 11.17 23.07
N ALA A 307 -33.91 10.82 22.26
CA ALA A 307 -35.16 11.58 22.17
C ALA A 307 -35.95 11.60 23.49
N GLY A 308 -36.02 10.47 24.19
CA GLY A 308 -36.65 10.35 25.50
C GLY A 308 -35.97 11.17 26.60
N LEU A 309 -34.63 11.24 26.59
CA LEU A 309 -33.86 12.10 27.49
C LEU A 309 -34.07 13.60 27.20
N GLY A 310 -34.20 13.97 25.93
CA GLY A 310 -34.53 15.34 25.50
C GLY A 310 -35.92 15.79 25.95
N LEU A 311 -36.91 14.91 25.89
CA LEU A 311 -38.28 15.19 26.34
C LEU A 311 -38.37 15.29 27.88
N ARG A 312 -37.63 14.46 28.62
CA ARG A 312 -37.56 14.56 30.10
C ARG A 312 -36.89 15.83 30.60
N ARG A 313 -35.96 16.42 29.84
CA ARG A 313 -35.33 17.71 30.17
C ARG A 313 -36.22 18.92 29.89
N ARG A 314 -37.24 18.79 29.01
CA ARG A 314 -38.22 19.86 28.72
C ARG A 314 -39.46 19.82 29.60
N ALA A 315 -39.66 18.73 30.35
CA ALA A 315 -40.78 18.55 31.28
C ALA A 315 -40.40 18.86 32.74
N ARG A 316 -39.26 19.52 32.97
CA ARG A 316 -38.84 20.09 34.26
C ARG A 316 -38.66 21.59 34.09
#